data_AF-A0A499UZF7-F1
#
_entry.id   AF-A0A499UZF7-F1
#
_cell.length_a   1.000
_cell.length_b   1.000
_cell.length_c   1.000
_cell.angle_alpha   90.00
_cell.angle_beta   90.00
_cell.angle_gamma   90.00
#
_symmetry.space_group_name_H-M   'P 1'
#
loop_
_entity.id
_entity.type
_entity.pdbx_description
1 polymer ?
#
loop_
_entity_poly.entity_id
_entity_poly.type
_entity_poly.pdbx_seq_one_letter_code
_entity_poly.pdbx_strand_id
1 'polypeptide(L)'
;MGGHGVDAALLTALDTALRSLAANSPAAAADALQQLTPSPVQELRFLACRVYAVMNQADEAIAWLLNDERNLRLGWLSSARWASRELIEATTPHCSDETLERLTAMLLDYYPAWEHRRQKGQHSAWGWSQYELLSAICPSRRSDAGCRRLAEWERKFPGQVPSPPTPIQTGFVGSPISDHAARHMTNEQWHRALNMYAKPQAERFWPPQGGVHELAQTLGSRAEQEPERFTDFAFTLGPDAPATYLCAIVGAVTPHLDADRWEQLALHTHQILGPAAAPTICRALQSAPQNFTAASLPALDSYTTDPHPSRTSATPMPREPERIC
;
A
#
# COMPACT_ATOMS: atom_id res chain seq x y z
N MET A 1 -1.12 -6.24 0.26
CA MET A 1 -1.80 -5.63 1.43
C MET A 1 -0.90 -4.59 2.07
N GLY A 2 -1.08 -3.31 1.72
CA GLY A 2 -0.19 -2.25 2.20
C GLY A 2 -0.61 -0.82 1.84
N GLY A 3 -1.92 -0.56 1.72
CA GLY A 3 -2.44 0.80 1.57
C GLY A 3 -3.38 1.09 2.73
N HIS A 4 -3.21 2.25 3.39
CA HIS A 4 -4.19 2.77 4.35
C HIS A 4 -5.44 3.25 3.60
N GLY A 5 -6.23 2.30 3.11
CA GLY A 5 -7.56 2.50 2.55
C GLY A 5 -8.59 1.73 3.38
N VAL A 6 -9.86 2.11 3.27
CA VAL A 6 -11.00 1.42 3.90
C VAL A 6 -10.95 -0.09 3.66
N ASP A 7 -10.45 -0.50 2.50
CA ASP A 7 -10.30 -1.90 2.09
C ASP A 7 -9.33 -2.71 2.99
N ALA A 8 -8.23 -2.11 3.45
CA ALA A 8 -7.26 -2.80 4.30
C ALA A 8 -7.78 -2.97 5.74
N ALA A 9 -8.51 -1.97 6.25
CA ALA A 9 -9.17 -2.05 7.55
C ALA A 9 -10.29 -3.11 7.53
N LEU A 10 -11.09 -3.13 6.45
CA LEU A 10 -12.13 -4.13 6.25
C LEU A 10 -11.55 -5.54 6.19
N LEU A 11 -10.48 -5.77 5.41
CA LEU A 11 -9.88 -7.10 5.32
C LEU A 11 -9.28 -7.57 6.66
N THR A 12 -8.67 -6.65 7.41
CA THR A 12 -8.13 -6.96 8.75
C THR A 12 -9.25 -7.34 9.72
N ALA A 13 -10.38 -6.63 9.66
CA ALA A 13 -11.56 -6.96 10.46
C ALA A 13 -12.15 -8.32 10.05
N LEU A 14 -12.21 -8.63 8.74
CA LEU A 14 -12.66 -9.93 8.24
C LEU A 14 -11.73 -11.07 8.65
N ASP A 15 -10.41 -10.91 8.55
CA ASP A 15 -9.42 -11.90 9.05
C ASP A 15 -9.67 -12.19 10.53
N THR A 16 -9.82 -11.14 11.34
CA THR A 16 -10.06 -11.26 12.78
C THR A 16 -11.38 -12.00 13.05
N ALA A 17 -12.47 -11.57 12.43
CA ALA A 17 -13.79 -12.14 12.64
C ALA A 17 -13.85 -13.63 12.22
N LEU A 18 -13.31 -13.97 11.05
CA LEU A 18 -13.32 -15.34 10.54
C LEU A 18 -12.45 -16.28 11.39
N ARG A 19 -11.29 -15.82 11.88
CA ARG A 19 -10.47 -16.61 12.81
C ARG A 19 -11.15 -16.82 14.17
N SER A 20 -11.85 -15.80 14.68
CA SER A 20 -12.68 -15.95 15.87
C SER A 20 -13.86 -16.89 15.64
N LEU A 21 -14.44 -16.92 14.44
CA LEU A 21 -15.50 -17.85 14.08
C LEU A 21 -15.04 -19.31 14.15
N ALA A 22 -13.80 -19.61 13.70
CA ALA A 22 -13.23 -20.95 13.80
C ALA A 22 -13.15 -21.47 15.25
N ALA A 23 -12.86 -20.59 16.21
CA ALA A 23 -12.82 -20.96 17.63
C ALA A 23 -14.22 -21.12 18.26
N ASN A 24 -15.16 -20.26 17.88
CA ASN A 24 -16.47 -20.16 18.52
C ASN A 24 -17.56 -21.02 17.85
N SER A 25 -17.41 -21.30 16.55
CA SER A 25 -18.41 -22.00 15.73
C SER A 25 -17.74 -22.67 14.51
N PRO A 26 -17.09 -23.84 14.71
CA PRO A 26 -16.37 -24.53 13.63
C PRO A 26 -17.22 -24.84 12.39
N ALA A 27 -18.51 -25.14 12.57
CA ALA A 27 -19.43 -25.37 11.45
C ALA A 27 -19.61 -24.11 10.58
N ALA A 28 -19.81 -22.95 11.20
CA ALA A 28 -19.94 -21.69 10.47
C ALA A 28 -18.63 -21.28 9.79
N ALA A 29 -17.48 -21.61 10.38
CA ALA A 29 -16.18 -21.41 9.74
C ALA A 29 -15.99 -22.34 8.52
N ALA A 30 -16.46 -23.59 8.59
CA ALA A 30 -16.47 -24.50 7.45
C ALA A 30 -17.37 -23.99 6.31
N ASP A 31 -18.55 -23.45 6.63
CA ASP A 31 -19.44 -22.83 5.64
C ASP A 31 -18.78 -21.61 4.96
N ALA A 32 -18.06 -20.79 5.74
CA ALA A 32 -17.30 -19.67 5.19
C ALA A 32 -16.18 -20.16 4.26
N LEU A 33 -15.45 -21.21 4.64
CA LEU A 33 -14.41 -21.81 3.79
C LEU A 33 -14.96 -22.32 2.45
N GLN A 34 -16.16 -22.91 2.43
CA GLN A 34 -16.79 -23.35 1.18
C GLN A 34 -16.98 -22.19 0.18
N GLN A 35 -17.19 -20.97 0.67
CA GLN A 35 -17.33 -19.77 -0.17
C GLN A 35 -15.97 -19.17 -0.56
N LEU A 36 -14.99 -19.19 0.34
CA LEU A 36 -13.69 -18.55 0.14
C LEU A 36 -12.74 -19.39 -0.72
N THR A 37 -12.71 -20.70 -0.52
CA THR A 37 -11.75 -21.62 -1.16
C THR A 37 -11.83 -21.71 -2.69
N PRO A 38 -13.00 -21.67 -3.36
CA PRO A 38 -13.05 -21.70 -4.82
C PRO A 38 -12.72 -20.34 -5.47
N SER A 39 -12.60 -19.27 -4.68
CA SER A 39 -12.46 -17.91 -5.21
C SER A 39 -11.17 -17.74 -6.02
N PRO A 40 -11.21 -17.06 -7.19
CA PRO A 40 -9.99 -16.69 -7.92
C PRO A 40 -9.29 -15.46 -7.30
N VAL A 41 -9.95 -14.76 -6.38
CA VAL A 41 -9.46 -13.51 -5.77
C VAL A 41 -8.43 -13.81 -4.68
N GLN A 42 -7.25 -13.21 -4.77
CA GLN A 42 -6.13 -13.49 -3.86
C GLN A 42 -6.46 -13.15 -2.40
N GLU A 43 -7.23 -12.09 -2.17
CA GLU A 43 -7.68 -11.65 -0.85
C GLU A 43 -8.58 -12.67 -0.16
N LEU A 44 -9.49 -13.29 -0.92
CA LEU A 44 -10.38 -14.32 -0.39
C LEU A 44 -9.62 -15.63 -0.12
N ARG A 45 -8.64 -15.98 -0.96
CA ARG A 45 -7.71 -17.09 -0.69
C ARG A 45 -6.85 -16.84 0.55
N PHE A 46 -6.38 -15.60 0.72
CA PHE A 46 -5.67 -15.19 1.91
C PHE A 46 -6.55 -15.40 3.16
N LEU A 47 -7.80 -14.96 3.15
CA LEU A 47 -8.73 -15.22 4.25
C LEU A 47 -8.96 -16.72 4.49
N ALA A 48 -9.14 -17.53 3.44
CA ALA A 48 -9.24 -18.98 3.56
C ALA A 48 -8.01 -19.60 4.24
N CYS A 49 -6.80 -19.20 3.83
CA CYS A 49 -5.53 -19.62 4.43
C CYS A 49 -5.50 -19.34 5.93
N ARG A 50 -5.95 -18.14 6.31
CA ARG A 50 -5.93 -17.66 7.69
C ARG A 50 -6.93 -18.38 8.58
N VAL A 51 -8.08 -18.76 8.04
CA VAL A 51 -9.06 -19.61 8.72
C VAL A 51 -8.53 -21.03 8.87
N TYR A 52 -8.03 -21.65 7.80
CA TYR A 52 -7.44 -22.98 7.87
C TYR A 52 -6.29 -23.07 8.90
N ALA A 53 -5.49 -22.01 9.05
CA ALA A 53 -4.37 -21.99 9.99
C ALA A 53 -4.79 -22.08 11.47
N VAL A 54 -6.06 -21.81 11.79
CA VAL A 54 -6.61 -21.92 13.15
C VAL A 54 -7.63 -23.05 13.30
N MET A 55 -7.96 -23.75 12.21
CA MET A 55 -8.86 -24.89 12.23
C MET A 55 -8.12 -26.20 12.47
N ASN A 56 -8.75 -27.14 13.19
CA ASN A 56 -8.18 -28.46 13.47
C ASN A 56 -8.44 -29.46 12.31
N GLN A 57 -8.12 -29.05 11.08
CA GLN A 57 -8.33 -29.83 9.85
C GLN A 57 -7.04 -29.86 9.00
N ALA A 58 -5.95 -30.38 9.59
CA ALA A 58 -4.60 -30.27 9.03
C ALA A 58 -4.46 -30.88 7.62
N ASP A 59 -5.03 -32.07 7.39
CA ASP A 59 -4.96 -32.74 6.09
C ASP A 59 -5.74 -32.00 5.00
N GLU A 60 -6.94 -31.52 5.32
CA GLU A 60 -7.76 -30.73 4.41
C GLU A 60 -7.10 -29.40 4.06
N ALA A 61 -6.55 -28.72 5.06
CA ALA A 61 -5.84 -27.45 4.90
C ALA A 61 -4.63 -27.58 3.96
N ILE A 62 -3.83 -28.63 4.11
CA ILE A 62 -2.70 -28.90 3.22
C ILE A 62 -3.20 -29.32 1.83
N ALA A 63 -4.24 -30.14 1.73
CA ALA A 63 -4.82 -30.49 0.43
C ALA A 63 -5.30 -29.25 -0.34
N TRP A 64 -5.95 -28.30 0.33
CA TRP A 64 -6.35 -27.02 -0.24
C TRP A 64 -5.13 -26.17 -0.65
N LEU A 65 -4.10 -26.11 0.21
CA LEU A 65 -2.86 -25.38 -0.09
C LEU A 65 -2.17 -25.92 -1.36
N LEU A 66 -2.20 -27.23 -1.57
CA LEU A 66 -1.58 -27.90 -2.72
C LEU A 66 -2.44 -27.92 -3.99
N ASN A 67 -3.73 -27.61 -3.89
CA ASN A 67 -4.65 -27.66 -5.04
C ASN A 67 -4.34 -26.58 -6.10
N ASP A 68 -3.63 -25.51 -5.72
CA ASP A 68 -3.30 -24.40 -6.62
C ASP A 68 -2.02 -23.72 -6.15
N GLU A 69 -1.01 -23.61 -7.02
CA GLU A 69 0.29 -23.01 -6.70
C GLU A 69 0.15 -21.58 -6.14
N ARG A 70 -0.89 -20.84 -6.53
CA ARG A 70 -1.18 -19.49 -5.99
C ARG A 70 -1.38 -19.49 -4.47
N ASN A 71 -1.83 -20.61 -3.88
CA ASN A 71 -2.03 -20.73 -2.45
C ASN A 71 -0.71 -20.82 -1.67
N LEU A 72 0.41 -21.14 -2.35
CA LEU A 72 1.76 -21.12 -1.77
C LEU A 72 2.36 -19.70 -1.69
N ARG A 73 1.64 -18.71 -2.23
CA ARG A 73 2.05 -17.31 -2.27
C ARG A 73 1.00 -16.39 -1.64
N LEU A 74 0.56 -16.76 -0.44
CA LEU A 74 -0.36 -15.96 0.36
C LEU A 74 0.39 -15.31 1.52
N GLY A 75 0.25 -13.99 1.66
CA GLY A 75 0.95 -13.21 2.67
C GLY A 75 0.82 -11.71 2.45
N TRP A 76 1.75 -10.97 3.02
CA TRP A 76 1.77 -9.50 2.98
C TRP A 76 2.72 -8.99 1.91
N LEU A 77 2.69 -7.67 1.67
CA LEU A 77 3.58 -7.06 0.67
C LEU A 77 5.07 -7.27 1.00
N SER A 78 5.42 -7.19 2.30
CA SER A 78 6.79 -7.41 2.79
C SER A 78 7.15 -8.89 2.92
N SER A 79 6.17 -9.80 2.94
CA SER A 79 6.36 -11.24 3.14
C SER A 79 5.29 -12.04 2.40
N ALA A 80 5.47 -12.19 1.09
CA ALA A 80 4.45 -12.66 0.17
C ALA A 80 3.94 -14.10 0.41
N ARG A 81 4.60 -14.90 1.26
CA ARG A 81 4.21 -16.28 1.57
C ARG A 81 3.98 -16.53 3.05
N TRP A 82 4.02 -15.48 3.88
CA TRP A 82 4.01 -15.68 5.32
C TRP A 82 2.72 -16.33 5.84
N ALA A 83 1.56 -16.05 5.22
CA ALA A 83 0.33 -16.72 5.63
C ALA A 83 0.34 -18.20 5.23
N SER A 84 0.84 -18.54 4.03
CA SER A 84 1.06 -19.93 3.61
C SER A 84 2.06 -20.64 4.54
N ARG A 85 3.10 -19.93 4.98
CA ARG A 85 4.10 -20.43 5.93
C ARG A 85 3.48 -20.74 7.29
N GLU A 86 2.71 -19.81 7.85
CA GLU A 86 1.99 -19.99 9.12
C GLU A 86 1.02 -21.18 9.04
N LEU A 87 0.35 -21.36 7.90
CA LEU A 87 -0.52 -22.51 7.67
C LEU A 87 0.26 -23.83 7.74
N ILE A 88 1.42 -23.92 7.09
CA ILE A 88 2.29 -25.10 7.14
C ILE A 88 2.80 -25.34 8.58
N GLU A 89 3.24 -24.29 9.28
CA GLU A 89 3.71 -24.39 10.66
C GLU A 89 2.62 -24.90 11.61
N ALA A 90 1.37 -24.45 11.43
CA ALA A 90 0.23 -24.86 12.25
C ALA A 90 -0.26 -26.28 11.95
N THR A 91 -0.16 -26.73 10.71
CA THR A 91 -0.79 -28.00 10.26
C THR A 91 0.18 -29.18 10.25
N THR A 92 1.46 -28.98 9.94
CA THR A 92 2.44 -30.09 9.85
C THR A 92 2.69 -30.88 11.14
N PRO A 93 2.49 -30.34 12.36
CA PRO A 93 2.54 -31.17 13.57
C PRO A 93 1.41 -32.20 13.68
N HIS A 94 0.30 -31.99 12.96
CA HIS A 94 -0.96 -32.73 13.14
C HIS A 94 -1.47 -33.44 11.89
N CYS A 95 -0.91 -33.15 10.71
CA CYS A 95 -1.28 -33.84 9.46
C CYS A 95 -0.75 -35.28 9.42
N SER A 96 -1.37 -36.12 8.59
CA SER A 96 -0.90 -37.48 8.33
C SER A 96 0.48 -37.50 7.65
N ASP A 97 1.18 -38.63 7.75
CA ASP A 97 2.47 -38.83 7.05
C ASP A 97 2.30 -38.70 5.53
N GLU A 98 1.23 -39.27 4.96
CA GLU A 98 0.94 -39.18 3.52
C GLU A 98 0.79 -37.72 3.05
N THR A 99 0.03 -36.91 3.79
CA THR A 99 -0.12 -35.48 3.50
C THR A 99 1.22 -34.75 3.60
N LEU A 100 2.01 -35.05 4.63
CA LEU A 100 3.31 -34.41 4.83
C LEU A 100 4.30 -34.77 3.72
N GLU A 101 4.30 -36.02 3.26
CA GLU A 101 5.11 -36.46 2.12
C GLU A 101 4.72 -35.72 0.84
N ARG A 102 3.42 -35.59 0.55
CA ARG A 102 2.91 -34.84 -0.60
C ARG A 102 3.31 -33.36 -0.55
N LEU A 103 3.16 -32.72 0.61
CA LEU A 103 3.58 -31.33 0.83
C LEU A 103 5.09 -31.19 0.59
N THR A 104 5.89 -32.08 1.19
CA THR A 104 7.35 -32.03 1.08
C THR A 104 7.80 -32.23 -0.36
N ALA A 105 7.23 -33.19 -1.08
CA ALA A 105 7.55 -33.44 -2.49
C ALA A 105 7.24 -32.23 -3.37
N MET A 106 6.07 -31.61 -3.20
CA MET A 106 5.70 -30.40 -3.95
C MET A 106 6.66 -29.26 -3.62
N LEU A 107 6.95 -29.00 -2.33
CA LEU A 107 7.85 -27.91 -1.94
C LEU A 107 9.28 -28.11 -2.45
N LEU A 108 9.77 -29.35 -2.54
CA LEU A 108 11.08 -29.68 -3.11
C LEU A 108 11.17 -29.38 -4.62
N ASP A 109 10.05 -29.31 -5.33
CA ASP A 109 9.98 -28.98 -6.76
C ASP A 109 9.47 -27.55 -7.02
N TYR A 110 9.18 -26.79 -5.96
CA TYR A 110 8.62 -25.44 -6.07
C TYR A 110 9.68 -24.38 -6.38
N TYR A 111 9.70 -23.93 -7.64
CA TYR A 111 10.58 -22.88 -8.15
C TYR A 111 9.79 -21.84 -8.96
N PRO A 112 9.23 -20.81 -8.31
CA PRO A 112 8.34 -19.89 -9.00
C PRO A 112 9.10 -19.01 -10.00
N ALA A 113 8.47 -18.76 -11.16
CA ALA A 113 9.13 -18.20 -12.33
C ALA A 113 9.86 -16.86 -12.11
N TRP A 114 9.42 -16.05 -11.15
CA TRP A 114 10.02 -14.76 -10.82
C TRP A 114 11.46 -14.89 -10.28
N GLU A 115 11.83 -16.03 -9.71
CA GLU A 115 13.17 -16.26 -9.15
C GLU A 115 14.26 -16.49 -10.20
N HIS A 116 13.89 -16.88 -11.42
CA HIS A 116 14.85 -17.08 -12.51
C HIS A 116 15.44 -15.76 -13.02
N ARG A 117 14.77 -14.63 -12.78
CA ARG A 117 15.22 -13.32 -13.24
C ARG A 117 16.22 -12.73 -12.26
N ARG A 118 17.46 -12.55 -12.72
CA ARG A 118 18.50 -11.85 -11.97
C ARG A 118 18.66 -10.43 -12.50
N GLN A 119 18.47 -9.43 -11.64
CA GLN A 119 18.87 -8.06 -11.95
C GLN A 119 20.38 -7.90 -11.77
N LYS A 120 21.02 -7.10 -12.63
CA LYS A 120 22.45 -6.81 -12.56
C LYS A 120 22.77 -6.14 -11.22
N GLY A 121 23.75 -6.68 -10.48
CA GLY A 121 24.13 -6.18 -9.16
C GLY A 121 23.35 -6.77 -7.97
N GLN A 122 22.30 -7.57 -8.21
CA GLN A 122 21.55 -8.23 -7.15
C GLN A 122 22.00 -9.69 -6.92
N HIS A 123 21.85 -10.14 -5.67
CA HIS A 123 22.01 -11.56 -5.32
C HIS A 123 20.87 -12.38 -5.94
N SER A 124 21.16 -13.65 -6.22
CA SER A 124 20.16 -14.56 -6.81
C SER A 124 19.07 -14.90 -5.79
N ALA A 125 17.81 -14.62 -6.14
CA ALA A 125 16.64 -15.01 -5.35
C ALA A 125 16.24 -16.49 -5.53
N TRP A 126 16.96 -17.25 -6.37
CA TRP A 126 16.68 -18.65 -6.67
C TRP A 126 16.62 -19.52 -5.42
N GLY A 127 15.52 -20.24 -5.21
CA GLY A 127 15.31 -21.12 -4.06
C GLY A 127 14.83 -20.41 -2.80
N TRP A 128 14.61 -19.08 -2.82
CA TRP A 128 14.14 -18.35 -1.65
C TRP A 128 12.73 -18.79 -1.23
N SER A 129 11.81 -18.96 -2.19
CA SER A 129 10.44 -19.42 -1.93
C SER A 129 10.44 -20.82 -1.34
N GLN A 130 11.26 -21.70 -1.89
CA GLN A 130 11.42 -23.06 -1.39
C GLN A 130 11.98 -23.06 0.03
N TYR A 131 13.00 -22.25 0.31
CA TYR A 131 13.57 -22.11 1.65
C TYR A 131 12.54 -21.58 2.66
N GLU A 132 11.78 -20.55 2.28
CA GLU A 132 10.74 -19.92 3.09
C GLU A 132 9.63 -20.91 3.50
N LEU A 133 9.20 -21.79 2.60
CA LEU A 133 8.13 -22.75 2.89
C LEU A 133 8.63 -24.07 3.49
N LEU A 134 9.78 -24.61 3.05
CA LEU A 134 10.33 -25.85 3.63
C LEU A 134 10.71 -25.67 5.10
N SER A 135 11.21 -24.48 5.47
CA SER A 135 11.60 -24.19 6.86
C SER A 135 10.38 -24.02 7.78
N ALA A 136 9.17 -23.97 7.21
CA ALA A 136 7.90 -23.95 7.94
C ALA A 136 7.46 -25.35 8.41
N ILE A 137 7.95 -26.41 7.77
CA ILE A 137 7.60 -27.78 8.18
C ILE A 137 8.10 -28.03 9.60
N CYS A 138 7.24 -28.61 10.44
CA CYS A 138 7.53 -29.01 11.82
C CYS A 138 8.90 -29.71 11.91
N PRO A 139 9.88 -29.16 12.66
CA PRO A 139 11.26 -29.66 12.66
C PRO A 139 11.39 -31.16 12.97
N SER A 140 10.58 -31.68 13.89
CA SER A 140 10.59 -33.09 14.30
C SER A 140 10.03 -34.05 13.25
N ARG A 141 9.36 -33.54 12.21
CA ARG A 141 8.75 -34.33 11.14
C ARG A 141 9.36 -34.10 9.76
N ARG A 142 10.40 -33.28 9.64
CA ARG A 142 11.07 -33.05 8.35
C ARG A 142 11.71 -34.33 7.84
N SER A 143 11.53 -34.61 6.54
CA SER A 143 12.24 -35.70 5.87
C SER A 143 13.73 -35.38 5.69
N ASP A 144 14.55 -36.41 5.51
CA ASP A 144 15.99 -36.26 5.23
C ASP A 144 16.24 -35.42 3.96
N ALA A 145 15.37 -35.53 2.96
CA ALA A 145 15.46 -34.71 1.75
C ALA A 145 15.19 -33.23 2.05
N GLY A 146 14.17 -32.94 2.87
CA GLY A 146 13.87 -31.58 3.34
C GLY A 146 15.01 -30.99 4.15
N CYS A 147 15.56 -31.73 5.12
CA CYS A 147 16.69 -31.30 5.94
C CYS A 147 17.94 -30.99 5.09
N ARG A 148 18.30 -31.88 4.14
CA ARG A 148 19.42 -31.64 3.23
C ARG A 148 19.23 -30.38 2.39
N ARG A 149 18.02 -30.18 1.85
CA ARG A 149 17.69 -29.01 1.04
C ARG A 149 17.74 -27.72 1.85
N LEU A 150 17.26 -27.72 3.09
CA LEU A 150 17.38 -26.57 3.99
C LEU A 150 18.84 -26.19 4.26
N ALA A 151 19.71 -27.18 4.52
CA ALA A 151 21.14 -26.94 4.72
C ALA A 151 21.85 -26.39 3.47
N GLU A 152 21.36 -26.70 2.26
CA GLU A 152 21.82 -26.07 1.01
C GLU A 152 21.42 -24.59 0.96
N TRP A 153 20.19 -24.26 1.36
CA TRP A 153 19.68 -22.89 1.38
C TRP A 153 20.29 -22.02 2.48
N GLU A 154 20.52 -22.56 3.67
CA GLU A 154 21.23 -21.85 4.74
C GLU A 154 22.66 -21.45 4.32
N ARG A 155 23.36 -22.32 3.57
CA ARG A 155 24.67 -22.00 3.00
C ARG A 155 24.60 -20.94 1.90
N LYS A 156 23.53 -20.96 1.09
CA LYS A 156 23.32 -19.99 0.00
C LYS A 156 22.90 -18.61 0.50
N PHE A 157 22.10 -18.57 1.57
CA PHE A 157 21.50 -17.38 2.14
C PHE A 157 22.01 -17.13 3.57
N PRO A 158 23.34 -16.94 3.76
CA PRO A 158 23.92 -16.84 5.10
C PRO A 158 23.32 -15.64 5.85
N GLY A 159 22.82 -15.89 7.06
CA GLY A 159 22.22 -14.87 7.92
C GLY A 159 20.84 -14.37 7.48
N GLN A 160 20.29 -14.87 6.38
CA GLN A 160 18.93 -14.55 5.95
C GLN A 160 17.99 -15.64 6.46
N VAL A 161 17.13 -15.29 7.41
CA VAL A 161 16.10 -16.17 7.94
C VAL A 161 14.74 -15.65 7.46
N PRO A 162 13.86 -16.50 6.92
CA PRO A 162 12.49 -16.10 6.64
C PRO A 162 11.87 -15.48 7.90
N SER A 163 11.44 -14.23 7.78
CA SER A 163 11.04 -13.41 8.91
C SER A 163 9.57 -13.00 8.76
N PRO A 164 8.86 -12.80 9.88
CA PRO A 164 7.47 -12.35 9.83
C PRO A 164 7.32 -11.03 9.08
N PRO A 165 6.11 -10.71 8.59
CA PRO A 165 5.83 -9.40 7.99
C PRO A 165 6.31 -8.32 8.95
N THR A 166 7.29 -7.56 8.50
CA THR A 166 7.57 -6.28 9.14
C THR A 166 6.36 -5.38 8.91
N PRO A 167 5.90 -4.66 9.95
CA PRO A 167 5.05 -3.50 9.73
C PRO A 167 5.70 -2.67 8.62
N ILE A 168 4.91 -2.16 7.69
CA ILE A 168 5.44 -1.30 6.63
C ILE A 168 6.13 -0.14 7.34
N GLN A 169 7.45 -0.19 7.43
CA GLN A 169 8.25 1.00 7.59
C GLN A 169 8.11 1.67 6.24
N THR A 170 7.15 2.59 6.14
CA THR A 170 7.19 3.60 5.11
C THR A 170 8.55 4.26 5.29
N GLY A 171 9.52 3.90 4.45
CA GLY A 171 10.74 4.68 4.36
C GLY A 171 10.25 6.09 4.08
N PHE A 172 10.43 7.00 5.04
CA PHE A 172 10.20 8.41 4.80
C PHE A 172 11.20 8.79 3.73
N VAL A 173 10.76 8.78 2.48
CA VAL A 173 11.48 9.47 1.43
C VAL A 173 11.40 10.93 1.84
N GLY A 174 12.53 11.47 2.27
CA GLY A 174 12.60 12.87 2.65
C GLY A 174 12.20 13.74 1.46
N SER A 175 11.52 14.84 1.75
CA SER A 175 11.34 15.91 0.77
C SER A 175 12.67 16.23 0.10
N PRO A 176 12.66 16.51 -1.21
CA PRO A 176 13.89 16.86 -1.91
C PRO A 176 14.49 18.17 -1.40
N ILE A 177 13.70 18.96 -0.65
CA ILE A 177 14.15 20.13 0.10
C ILE A 177 14.09 19.77 1.59
N SER A 178 15.23 19.91 2.28
CA SER A 178 15.29 19.69 3.72
C SER A 178 14.45 20.72 4.48
N ASP A 179 13.94 20.34 5.64
CA ASP A 179 13.14 21.24 6.49
C ASP A 179 13.89 22.53 6.85
N HIS A 180 15.21 22.43 7.08
CA HIS A 180 16.06 23.58 7.34
C HIS A 180 16.14 24.54 6.15
N ALA A 181 16.32 24.02 4.93
CA ALA A 181 16.36 24.86 3.73
C ALA A 181 15.00 25.52 3.49
N ALA A 182 13.91 24.77 3.65
CA ALA A 182 12.54 25.26 3.46
C ALA A 182 12.20 26.49 4.33
N ARG A 183 12.73 26.57 5.56
CA ARG A 183 12.55 27.72 6.48
C ARG A 183 13.05 29.06 5.92
N HIS A 184 14.04 29.01 5.04
CA HIS A 184 14.72 30.21 4.54
C HIS A 184 14.41 30.48 3.08
N MET A 185 13.54 29.67 2.45
CA MET A 185 13.20 29.84 1.05
C MET A 185 12.31 31.05 0.83
N THR A 186 12.62 31.87 -0.16
CA THR A 186 11.76 32.96 -0.66
C THR A 186 10.66 32.42 -1.58
N ASN A 187 9.63 33.21 -1.88
CA ASN A 187 8.54 32.81 -2.78
C ASN A 187 9.06 32.46 -4.19
N GLU A 188 10.05 33.18 -4.70
CA GLU A 188 10.70 32.84 -5.98
C GLU A 188 11.41 31.48 -5.92
N GLN A 189 12.09 31.18 -4.82
CA GLN A 189 12.75 29.90 -4.62
C GLN A 189 11.74 28.77 -4.52
N TRP A 190 10.59 29.00 -3.87
CA TRP A 190 9.47 28.07 -3.86
C TRP A 190 8.92 27.83 -5.27
N HIS A 191 8.63 28.86 -6.06
CA HIS A 191 8.17 28.68 -7.45
C HIS A 191 9.14 27.83 -8.28
N ARG A 192 10.45 28.11 -8.20
CA ARG A 192 11.46 27.32 -8.93
C ARG A 192 11.47 25.86 -8.48
N ALA A 193 11.36 25.61 -7.17
CA ALA A 193 11.32 24.26 -6.63
C ALA A 193 10.08 23.50 -7.08
N LEU A 194 8.88 24.08 -6.93
CA LEU A 194 7.63 23.43 -7.35
C LEU A 194 7.67 23.08 -8.84
N ASN A 195 8.17 23.97 -9.69
CA ASN A 195 8.32 23.72 -11.13
C ASN A 195 9.35 22.64 -11.46
N MET A 196 10.44 22.56 -10.69
CA MET A 196 11.49 21.54 -10.87
C MET A 196 10.99 20.14 -10.48
N TYR A 197 10.27 20.04 -9.36
CA TYR A 197 9.79 18.75 -8.82
C TYR A 197 8.42 18.33 -9.37
N ALA A 198 7.72 19.21 -10.10
CA ALA A 198 6.52 18.87 -10.89
C ALA A 198 6.82 17.94 -12.07
N LYS A 199 8.06 17.95 -12.61
CA LYS A 199 8.45 17.14 -13.76
C LYS A 199 8.91 15.74 -13.32
N PRO A 200 8.60 14.67 -14.09
CA PRO A 200 9.15 13.34 -13.84
C PRO A 200 10.67 13.40 -13.80
N GLN A 201 11.26 13.04 -12.66
CA GLN A 201 12.71 12.99 -12.52
C GLN A 201 13.21 11.64 -13.02
N ALA A 202 14.30 11.65 -13.79
CA ALA A 202 15.02 10.43 -14.09
C ALA A 202 15.51 9.81 -12.77
N GLU A 203 15.50 8.48 -12.68
CA GLU A 203 15.99 7.67 -11.53
C GLU A 203 17.51 7.84 -11.32
N ARG A 204 17.97 9.07 -11.04
CA ARG A 204 19.39 9.45 -10.96
C ARG A 204 19.90 9.64 -9.54
N PHE A 205 19.03 9.66 -8.53
CA PHE A 205 19.41 9.88 -7.14
C PHE A 205 19.15 8.64 -6.29
N TRP A 206 20.21 8.16 -5.64
CA TRP A 206 20.14 7.13 -4.59
C TRP A 206 20.68 7.73 -3.29
N PRO A 207 19.92 7.71 -2.17
CA PRO A 207 18.54 7.20 -2.06
C PRO A 207 17.55 8.02 -2.92
N PRO A 208 16.35 7.46 -3.24
CA PRO A 208 15.32 8.21 -3.95
C PRO A 208 15.07 9.55 -3.23
N GLN A 209 15.12 10.65 -3.96
CA GLN A 209 14.65 11.94 -3.44
C GLN A 209 13.15 12.04 -3.67
N GLY A 210 12.43 12.61 -2.70
CA GLY A 210 10.98 12.77 -2.79
C GLY A 210 10.55 13.59 -4.01
N GLY A 211 9.35 13.33 -4.52
CA GLY A 211 8.77 14.03 -5.64
C GLY A 211 7.73 15.07 -5.19
N VAL A 212 6.67 15.18 -6.00
CA VAL A 212 5.57 16.13 -5.78
C VAL A 212 4.91 15.96 -4.39
N HIS A 213 4.73 14.73 -3.93
CA HIS A 213 4.01 14.46 -2.69
C HIS A 213 4.84 14.82 -1.44
N GLU A 214 6.12 14.45 -1.41
CA GLU A 214 7.02 14.75 -0.29
C GLU A 214 7.31 16.25 -0.18
N LEU A 215 7.43 16.95 -1.31
CA LEU A 215 7.56 18.40 -1.31
C LEU A 215 6.26 19.08 -0.87
N ALA A 216 5.09 18.57 -1.27
CA ALA A 216 3.80 19.09 -0.82
C ALA A 216 3.61 18.96 0.70
N GLN A 217 4.09 17.87 1.32
CA GLN A 217 4.08 17.74 2.78
C GLN A 217 4.94 18.82 3.45
N THR A 218 6.16 19.06 2.95
CA THR A 218 7.02 20.12 3.49
C THR A 218 6.39 21.50 3.30
N LEU A 219 5.76 21.73 2.16
CA LEU A 219 5.02 22.96 1.86
C LEU A 219 3.86 23.16 2.85
N GLY A 220 3.08 22.11 3.13
CA GLY A 220 2.01 22.13 4.12
C GLY A 220 2.52 22.45 5.54
N SER A 221 3.59 21.79 5.99
CA SER A 221 4.19 22.07 7.31
C SER A 221 4.75 23.50 7.43
N ARG A 222 5.21 24.09 6.33
CA ARG A 222 5.65 25.49 6.29
C ARG A 222 4.46 26.45 6.32
N ALA A 223 3.40 26.12 5.59
CA ALA A 223 2.16 26.89 5.57
C ALA A 223 1.46 26.92 6.93
N GLU A 224 1.52 25.83 7.70
CA GLU A 224 1.01 25.80 9.08
C GLU A 224 1.81 26.73 10.02
N GLN A 225 3.11 26.91 9.77
CA GLN A 225 3.98 27.77 10.60
C GLN A 225 3.92 29.25 10.21
N GLU A 226 3.66 29.55 8.93
CA GLU A 226 3.60 30.91 8.38
C GLU A 226 2.32 31.11 7.53
N PRO A 227 1.11 30.98 8.11
CA PRO A 227 -0.14 30.86 7.36
C PRO A 227 -0.45 32.05 6.47
N GLU A 228 -0.21 33.28 6.93
CA GLU A 228 -0.49 34.48 6.13
C GLU A 228 0.40 34.56 4.90
N ARG A 229 1.70 34.30 5.08
CA ARG A 229 2.68 34.32 4.01
C ARG A 229 2.39 33.24 2.97
N PHE A 230 2.02 32.04 3.40
CA PHE A 230 1.72 30.94 2.48
C PHE A 230 0.34 31.06 1.84
N THR A 231 -0.59 31.76 2.47
CA THR A 231 -1.86 32.16 1.84
C THR A 231 -1.59 33.16 0.71
N ASP A 232 -0.78 34.19 0.97
CA ASP A 232 -0.37 35.15 -0.07
C ASP A 232 0.41 34.45 -1.20
N PHE A 233 1.23 33.46 -0.88
CA PHE A 233 1.94 32.63 -1.87
C PHE A 233 0.98 31.71 -2.66
N ALA A 234 -0.08 31.18 -2.04
CA ALA A 234 -1.05 30.36 -2.75
C ALA A 234 -1.72 31.14 -3.89
N PHE A 235 -2.00 32.44 -3.68
CA PHE A 235 -2.55 33.33 -4.71
C PHE A 235 -1.62 33.56 -5.91
N THR A 236 -0.32 33.27 -5.79
CA THR A 236 0.64 33.39 -6.89
C THR A 236 0.82 32.09 -7.67
N LEU A 237 0.20 30.98 -7.24
CA LEU A 237 0.26 29.72 -7.96
C LEU A 237 -0.65 29.77 -9.19
N GLY A 238 -0.13 29.33 -10.33
CA GLY A 238 -0.88 29.26 -11.59
C GLY A 238 -1.49 27.86 -11.84
N PRO A 239 -2.30 27.71 -12.90
CA PRO A 239 -2.93 26.44 -13.28
C PRO A 239 -1.95 25.33 -13.65
N ASP A 240 -0.71 25.68 -14.01
CA ASP A 240 0.34 24.73 -14.37
C ASP A 240 0.99 24.04 -13.16
N ALA A 241 0.75 24.53 -11.94
CA ALA A 241 1.27 23.91 -10.73
C ALA A 241 0.48 22.63 -10.40
N PRO A 242 1.14 21.51 -10.02
CA PRO A 242 0.43 20.32 -9.56
C PRO A 242 -0.56 20.65 -8.43
N ALA A 243 -1.81 20.20 -8.60
CA ALA A 243 -2.91 20.43 -7.66
C ALA A 243 -2.52 20.11 -6.20
N THR A 244 -1.70 19.08 -6.00
CA THR A 244 -1.20 18.63 -4.70
C THR A 244 -0.54 19.74 -3.88
N TYR A 245 0.15 20.71 -4.51
CA TYR A 245 0.80 21.81 -3.80
C TYR A 245 -0.21 22.83 -3.26
N LEU A 246 -1.13 23.29 -4.10
CA LEU A 246 -2.16 24.24 -3.70
C LEU A 246 -3.07 23.61 -2.65
N CYS A 247 -3.46 22.34 -2.83
CA CYS A 247 -4.26 21.61 -1.85
C CYS A 247 -3.57 21.46 -0.48
N ALA A 248 -2.25 21.23 -0.46
CA ALA A 248 -1.48 21.14 0.78
C ALA A 248 -1.45 22.47 1.54
N ILE A 249 -1.30 23.60 0.84
CA ILE A 249 -1.34 24.93 1.47
C ILE A 249 -2.74 25.20 2.03
N VAL A 250 -3.80 25.04 1.20
CA VAL A 250 -5.19 25.31 1.60
C VAL A 250 -5.56 24.53 2.86
N GLY A 251 -5.26 23.24 2.90
CA GLY A 251 -5.53 22.41 4.07
C GLY A 251 -4.80 22.88 5.34
N ALA A 252 -3.54 23.30 5.19
CA ALA A 252 -2.71 23.74 6.32
C ALA A 252 -3.09 25.12 6.88
N VAL A 253 -3.45 26.08 6.02
CA VAL A 253 -3.75 27.45 6.46
C VAL A 253 -5.17 27.62 6.95
N THR A 254 -6.12 26.79 6.49
CA THR A 254 -7.57 26.93 6.78
C THR A 254 -7.88 27.17 8.27
N PRO A 255 -7.31 26.45 9.25
CA PRO A 255 -7.61 26.67 10.66
C PRO A 255 -7.19 28.04 11.21
N HIS A 256 -6.33 28.76 10.47
CA HIS A 256 -5.72 30.02 10.87
C HIS A 256 -6.31 31.23 10.14
N LEU A 257 -7.18 31.02 9.16
CA LEU A 257 -7.80 32.10 8.37
C LEU A 257 -9.17 32.49 8.93
N ASP A 258 -9.48 33.78 8.82
CA ASP A 258 -10.86 34.26 8.94
C ASP A 258 -11.69 33.90 7.71
N ALA A 259 -13.01 34.10 7.81
CA ALA A 259 -13.95 33.73 6.76
C ALA A 259 -13.68 34.45 5.44
N ASP A 260 -13.25 35.73 5.47
CA ASP A 260 -13.03 36.55 4.29
C ASP A 260 -11.77 36.09 3.52
N ARG A 261 -10.64 35.89 4.22
CA ARG A 261 -9.41 35.36 3.61
C ARG A 261 -9.61 33.93 3.14
N TRP A 262 -10.31 33.11 3.91
CA TRP A 262 -10.64 31.74 3.49
C TRP A 262 -11.48 31.74 2.21
N GLU A 263 -12.50 32.60 2.12
CA GLU A 263 -13.37 32.70 0.93
C GLU A 263 -12.55 33.02 -0.32
N GLN A 264 -11.67 34.03 -0.23
CA GLN A 264 -10.80 34.40 -1.35
C GLN A 264 -9.92 33.24 -1.78
N LEU A 265 -9.31 32.53 -0.83
CA LEU A 265 -8.45 31.38 -1.11
C LEU A 265 -9.22 30.21 -1.71
N ALA A 266 -10.43 29.93 -1.20
CA ALA A 266 -11.29 28.86 -1.70
C ALA A 266 -11.76 29.14 -3.14
N LEU A 267 -12.19 30.37 -3.43
CA LEU A 267 -12.60 30.78 -4.77
C LEU A 267 -11.43 30.75 -5.75
N HIS A 268 -10.26 31.24 -5.36
CA HIS A 268 -9.04 31.15 -6.16
C HIS A 268 -8.67 29.69 -6.47
N THR A 269 -8.73 28.81 -5.45
CA THR A 269 -8.44 27.39 -5.60
C THR A 269 -9.43 26.70 -6.54
N HIS A 270 -10.72 27.02 -6.43
CA HIS A 270 -11.75 26.54 -7.35
C HIS A 270 -11.51 27.03 -8.78
N GLN A 271 -11.13 28.29 -8.98
CA GLN A 271 -10.83 28.83 -10.31
C GLN A 271 -9.65 28.12 -10.98
N ILE A 272 -8.62 27.76 -10.21
CA ILE A 272 -7.42 27.09 -10.73
C ILE A 272 -7.65 25.61 -11.00
N LEU A 273 -8.28 24.89 -10.06
CA LEU A 273 -8.36 23.42 -10.10
C LEU A 273 -9.72 22.89 -10.56
N GLY A 274 -10.75 23.74 -10.64
CA GLY A 274 -12.11 23.34 -10.97
C GLY A 274 -12.63 22.24 -10.05
N PRO A 275 -13.23 21.16 -10.58
CA PRO A 275 -13.74 20.03 -9.78
C PRO A 275 -12.69 19.36 -8.89
N ALA A 276 -11.40 19.40 -9.26
CA ALA A 276 -10.33 18.79 -8.46
C ALA A 276 -10.10 19.51 -7.11
N ALA A 277 -10.60 20.74 -6.94
CA ALA A 277 -10.57 21.46 -5.66
C ALA A 277 -11.60 20.92 -4.65
N ALA A 278 -12.67 20.25 -5.10
CA ALA A 278 -13.83 19.93 -4.27
C ALA A 278 -13.47 19.15 -3.00
N PRO A 279 -12.66 18.07 -3.04
CA PRO A 279 -12.33 17.31 -1.83
C PRO A 279 -11.58 18.16 -0.79
N THR A 280 -10.70 19.06 -1.26
CA THR A 280 -9.90 19.92 -0.38
C THR A 280 -10.75 20.99 0.25
N ILE A 281 -11.57 21.70 -0.53
CA ILE A 281 -12.42 22.80 -0.04
C ILE A 281 -13.50 22.25 0.91
N CYS A 282 -14.14 21.15 0.56
CA CYS A 282 -15.15 20.53 1.42
C CYS A 282 -14.54 20.05 2.76
N ARG A 283 -13.36 19.43 2.73
CA ARG A 283 -12.68 19.01 3.97
C ARG A 283 -12.24 20.21 4.81
N ALA A 284 -11.73 21.26 4.17
CA ALA A 284 -11.38 22.51 4.83
C ALA A 284 -12.57 23.11 5.58
N LEU A 285 -13.74 23.21 4.91
CA LEU A 285 -14.99 23.67 5.54
C LEU A 285 -15.47 22.75 6.66
N GLN A 286 -15.34 21.43 6.51
CA GLN A 286 -15.68 20.50 7.59
C GLN A 286 -14.80 20.72 8.82
N SER A 287 -13.52 21.07 8.62
CA SER A 287 -12.58 21.33 9.71
C SER A 287 -12.73 22.72 10.35
N ALA A 288 -13.21 23.71 9.59
CA ALA A 288 -13.47 25.06 10.06
C ALA A 288 -14.83 25.58 9.54
N PRO A 289 -15.96 25.07 10.07
CA PRO A 289 -17.29 25.41 9.57
C PRO A 289 -17.63 26.90 9.67
N GLN A 290 -17.01 27.60 10.63
CA GLN A 290 -17.15 29.04 10.83
C GLN A 290 -16.66 29.89 9.64
N ASN A 291 -15.83 29.32 8.77
CA ASN A 291 -15.32 30.02 7.59
C ASN A 291 -16.30 29.98 6.41
N PHE A 292 -17.43 29.27 6.52
CA PHE A 292 -18.44 29.26 5.48
C PHE A 292 -19.03 30.64 5.25
N THR A 293 -19.10 31.04 3.97
CA THR A 293 -19.73 32.28 3.52
C THR A 293 -20.69 32.01 2.36
N ALA A 294 -21.69 32.87 2.22
CA ALA A 294 -22.68 32.74 1.13
C ALA A 294 -22.04 32.87 -0.27
N ALA A 295 -20.91 33.57 -0.42
CA ALA A 295 -20.24 33.70 -1.72
C ALA A 295 -19.50 32.43 -2.15
N SER A 296 -19.24 31.49 -1.23
CA SER A 296 -18.69 30.17 -1.56
C SER A 296 -19.75 29.19 -2.10
N LEU A 297 -21.05 29.49 -1.93
CA LEU A 297 -22.15 28.62 -2.35
C LEU A 297 -22.13 28.24 -3.83
N PRO A 298 -21.92 29.17 -4.79
CA PRO A 298 -21.90 28.79 -6.21
C PRO A 298 -20.78 27.80 -6.56
N ALA A 299 -19.61 27.94 -5.92
CA ALA A 299 -18.50 27.00 -6.12
C ALA A 299 -18.85 25.62 -5.54
N LEU A 300 -19.48 25.56 -4.36
CA LEU A 300 -19.93 24.31 -3.74
C LEU A 300 -21.07 23.65 -4.51
N ASP A 301 -22.04 24.43 -5.00
CA ASP A 301 -23.16 23.97 -5.80
C ASP A 301 -22.68 23.33 -7.11
N SER A 302 -21.66 23.94 -7.74
CA SER A 302 -21.02 23.38 -8.95
C SER A 302 -20.47 21.98 -8.76
N TYR A 303 -20.04 21.62 -7.54
CA TYR A 303 -19.56 20.28 -7.21
C TYR A 303 -20.70 19.26 -7.05
N THR A 304 -21.91 19.70 -6.70
CA THR A 304 -23.07 18.81 -6.54
C THR A 304 -23.69 18.40 -7.87
N THR A 305 -23.50 19.24 -8.90
CA THR A 305 -23.94 18.99 -10.28
C THR A 305 -22.88 18.34 -11.17
N ASP A 306 -21.73 17.93 -10.61
CA ASP A 306 -20.66 17.26 -11.36
C ASP A 306 -21.12 15.86 -11.83
N PRO A 307 -21.17 15.58 -13.14
CA PRO A 307 -21.59 14.28 -13.68
C PRO A 307 -20.64 13.11 -13.36
N HIS A 308 -19.47 13.34 -12.74
CA HIS A 308 -18.50 12.29 -12.44
C HIS A 308 -17.86 12.41 -11.03
N PRO A 309 -18.58 12.02 -9.95
CA PRO A 309 -18.09 12.11 -8.56
C PRO A 309 -16.91 11.19 -8.20
N SER A 310 -16.42 10.35 -9.12
CA SER A 310 -15.44 9.28 -8.83
C SER A 310 -14.11 9.35 -9.61
N ARG A 311 -13.79 10.45 -10.29
CA ARG A 311 -12.45 10.66 -10.89
C ARG A 311 -11.45 11.30 -9.91
N THR A 312 -11.35 10.76 -8.72
CA THR A 312 -10.45 11.23 -7.65
C THR A 312 -9.44 10.16 -7.23
N SER A 313 -8.97 9.39 -8.21
CA SER A 313 -7.71 8.65 -8.11
C SER A 313 -7.00 8.69 -9.46
N ALA A 314 -5.69 8.95 -9.41
CA ALA A 314 -4.81 9.13 -10.55
C ALA A 314 -5.08 8.11 -11.67
N THR A 315 -5.51 8.60 -12.83
CA THR A 315 -5.47 7.83 -14.07
C THR A 315 -4.41 8.48 -14.98
N PRO A 316 -3.41 7.73 -15.47
CA PRO A 316 -2.45 8.27 -16.42
C PRO A 316 -3.15 8.55 -17.75
N MET A 317 -2.70 9.62 -18.42
CA MET A 317 -3.12 10.02 -19.76
C MET A 317 -3.16 8.83 -20.73
N PRO A 318 -4.11 8.78 -21.68
CA PRO A 318 -4.13 7.75 -22.72
C PRO A 318 -2.86 7.86 -23.56
N ARG A 319 -2.19 6.73 -23.78
CA ARG A 319 -1.10 6.62 -24.77
C ARG A 319 -1.68 6.93 -26.14
N GLU A 320 -1.02 7.81 -26.89
CA GLU A 320 -1.28 8.03 -28.31
C GLU A 320 -1.19 6.69 -29.07
N PRO A 321 -2.01 6.49 -30.12
CA PRO A 321 -1.94 5.29 -30.93
C PRO A 321 -0.62 5.25 -31.70
N GLU A 322 0.07 4.11 -31.61
CA GLU A 322 1.22 3.76 -32.44
C GLU A 322 0.88 4.05 -33.92
N ARG A 323 1.64 4.98 -34.51
CA ARG A 323 1.66 5.15 -35.96
C ARG A 323 2.31 3.91 -36.56
N ILE A 324 1.49 3.18 -37.31
CA ILE A 324 1.90 2.21 -38.32
C ILE A 324 2.83 2.92 -39.31
N CYS A 325 4.08 2.44 -39.40
CA CYS A 325 4.93 2.36 -40.59
C CYS A 325 6.02 1.32 -40.32
#